data_AF-A0A1B6IUR4-F1
#
_entry.id   AF-A0A1B6IUR4-F1
#
_cell.length_a   1.000
_cell.length_b   1.000
_cell.length_c   1.000
_cell.angle_alpha   90.00
_cell.angle_beta   90.00
_cell.angle_gamma   90.00
#
_symmetry.space_group_name_H-M   'P 1'
#
loop_
_entity.id
_entity.type
_entity.pdbx_description
1 polymer ?
#
loop_
_entity_poly.entity_id
_entity_poly.type
_entity_poly.pdbx_seq_one_letter_code
_entity_poly.pdbx_strand_id
1 'polypeptide(L)'
;VCGQCDCDTRPNPEEKISGLFCECDNFSCNRHNGLLCSGPDHGQCVCGKCMCASGWTGSACDCRATNDTCIPPEGGEICSGRGVCECGMCVCDQDDEGKGYYSGSFCNKCSTCPNRCKQFKECVQCLVYKTGSLTPEECAANCTFELTVMDVVEDREDP
;
A
#
# COMPACT_ATOMS: atom_id res chain seq x y z
N VAL A 1 46.37 28.03 14.26
CA VAL A 1 46.64 26.86 13.38
C VAL A 1 46.12 27.22 12.01
N CYS A 2 46.98 27.33 11.01
CA CYS A 2 46.61 27.63 9.62
C CYS A 2 46.69 26.33 8.80
N GLY A 3 45.73 26.09 7.91
CA GLY A 3 45.67 24.89 7.06
C GLY A 3 44.51 23.93 7.33
N GLN A 4 43.58 24.27 8.22
CA GLN A 4 42.35 23.51 8.48
C GLN A 4 41.15 24.45 8.46
N CYS A 5 40.05 24.03 7.83
CA CYS A 5 38.79 24.76 7.86
C CYS A 5 38.11 24.59 9.23
N ASP A 6 37.62 25.70 9.79
CA ASP A 6 36.76 25.71 10.97
C ASP A 6 35.32 25.94 10.49
N CYS A 7 34.43 24.97 10.74
CA CYS A 7 33.10 24.95 10.14
C CYS A 7 32.08 25.66 11.01
N ASP A 8 31.13 26.35 10.37
CA ASP A 8 30.08 27.08 11.08
C ASP A 8 29.21 26.15 11.94
N THR A 9 28.87 26.63 13.13
CA THR A 9 27.96 25.94 14.04
C THR A 9 26.51 26.35 13.79
N ARG A 10 25.60 25.40 13.97
CA ARG A 10 24.17 25.59 13.72
C ARG A 10 23.44 25.86 15.04
N PRO A 11 22.28 26.56 15.03
CA PRO A 11 21.46 26.74 16.23
C PRO A 11 20.96 25.42 16.82
N ASN A 12 20.67 24.43 15.96
CA ASN A 12 20.38 23.08 16.38
C ASN A 12 21.70 22.32 16.61
N PRO A 13 22.01 21.88 17.84
CA PRO A 13 23.26 21.17 18.14
C PRO A 13 23.38 19.79 17.47
N GLU A 14 22.27 19.22 16.97
CA GLU A 14 22.29 17.97 16.22
C GLU A 14 22.71 18.15 14.75
N GLU A 15 22.59 19.37 14.22
CA GLU A 15 23.01 19.73 12.87
C GLU A 15 24.51 20.05 12.84
N LYS A 16 25.27 19.26 12.08
CA LYS A 16 26.73 19.36 12.01
C LYS A 16 27.19 19.55 10.57
N ILE A 17 28.08 20.51 10.40
CA ILE A 17 28.89 20.70 9.20
C ILE A 17 30.27 20.12 9.47
N SER A 18 30.82 19.38 8.52
CA SER A 18 32.03 18.58 8.67
C SER A 18 32.76 18.45 7.32
N GLY A 19 33.89 17.76 7.33
CA GLY A 19 34.74 17.60 6.13
C GLY A 19 35.98 18.49 6.20
N LEU A 20 36.94 18.22 5.31
CA LEU A 20 38.21 18.97 5.28
C LEU A 20 37.99 20.42 4.85
N PHE A 21 36.96 20.64 4.04
CA PHE A 21 36.57 21.91 3.45
C PHE A 21 35.16 22.33 3.87
N CYS A 22 34.62 21.77 4.97
CA CYS A 22 33.26 21.98 5.44
C CYS A 22 32.18 21.65 4.38
N GLU A 23 32.48 20.68 3.52
CA GLU A 23 31.66 20.28 2.37
C GLU A 23 30.55 19.30 2.70
N CYS A 24 30.55 18.73 3.91
CA CYS A 24 29.62 17.70 4.34
C CYS A 24 28.70 18.23 5.44
N ASP A 25 27.44 17.82 5.40
CA ASP A 25 26.51 18.00 6.50
C ASP A 25 25.66 16.74 6.76
N ASN A 26 24.98 16.71 7.90
CA ASN A 26 24.09 15.62 8.31
C ASN A 26 22.60 16.00 8.29
N PHE A 27 22.19 17.06 7.59
CA PHE A 27 20.82 17.59 7.64
C PHE A 27 20.21 17.96 6.28
N SER A 28 21.01 17.97 5.21
CA SER A 28 20.61 18.28 3.83
C SER A 28 20.26 17.05 2.99
N CYS A 29 20.12 15.86 3.60
CA CYS A 29 19.65 14.67 2.90
C CYS A 29 18.17 14.74 2.51
N ASN A 30 17.73 13.81 1.65
CA ASN A 30 16.34 13.68 1.25
C ASN A 30 15.44 13.33 2.44
N ARG A 31 14.19 13.81 2.35
CA ARG A 31 13.15 13.60 3.34
C ARG A 31 11.97 12.86 2.72
N HIS A 32 11.36 11.99 3.51
CA HIS A 32 10.08 11.36 3.20
C HIS A 32 9.15 11.59 4.38
N ASN A 33 7.92 12.03 4.13
CA ASN A 33 6.96 12.45 5.15
C ASN A 33 7.54 13.45 6.19
N GLY A 34 8.40 14.37 5.71
CA GLY A 34 9.06 15.38 6.55
C GLY A 34 10.28 14.88 7.35
N LEU A 35 10.51 13.57 7.41
CA LEU A 35 11.61 12.97 8.17
C LEU A 35 12.85 12.77 7.30
N LEU A 36 14.01 13.17 7.82
CA LEU A 36 15.30 12.98 7.17
C LEU A 36 15.60 11.48 7.07
N CYS A 37 15.86 10.99 5.86
CA CYS A 37 16.08 9.56 5.60
C CYS A 37 14.98 8.64 6.16
N SER A 38 13.72 9.11 6.14
CA SER A 38 12.55 8.41 6.72
C SER A 38 12.66 8.17 8.23
N GLY A 39 13.56 8.87 8.91
CA GLY A 39 13.80 8.74 10.34
C GLY A 39 15.01 7.86 10.68
N PRO A 40 15.50 7.93 11.93
CA PRO A 40 16.72 7.24 12.35
C PRO A 40 16.62 5.71 12.28
N ASP A 41 15.41 5.16 12.36
CA ASP A 41 15.17 3.71 12.24
C ASP A 41 15.32 3.19 10.80
N HIS A 42 15.25 4.09 9.81
CA HIS A 42 15.31 3.78 8.40
C HIS A 42 16.65 4.16 7.77
N GLY A 43 17.31 5.20 8.26
CA GLY A 43 18.62 5.58 7.79
C GLY A 43 19.23 6.78 8.49
N GLN A 44 20.52 6.97 8.25
CA GLN A 44 21.29 8.10 8.77
C GLN A 44 21.78 8.99 7.63
N CYS A 45 21.67 10.30 7.80
CA CYS A 45 22.25 11.25 6.86
C CYS A 45 23.76 11.37 7.05
N VAL A 46 24.53 11.04 6.02
CA VAL A 46 25.99 11.10 6.00
C VAL A 46 26.43 11.90 4.77
N CYS A 47 26.95 13.10 5.01
CA CYS A 47 27.44 14.01 3.96
C CYS A 47 26.43 14.20 2.81
N GLY A 48 25.20 14.59 3.16
CA GLY A 48 24.12 14.82 2.18
C GLY A 48 23.53 13.58 1.51
N LYS A 49 23.91 12.36 1.91
CA LYS A 49 23.32 11.10 1.43
C LYS A 49 22.73 10.26 2.55
N CYS A 50 21.57 9.67 2.31
CA CYS A 50 20.97 8.72 3.25
C CYS A 50 21.66 7.36 3.16
N MET A 51 22.26 6.93 4.27
CA MET A 51 22.75 5.57 4.48
C MET A 51 21.62 4.76 5.13
N CYS A 52 20.96 3.94 4.33
CA CYS A 52 19.79 3.19 4.80
C CYS A 52 20.16 2.05 5.74
N ALA A 53 19.33 1.86 6.75
CA ALA A 53 19.37 0.73 7.65
C ALA A 53 18.98 -0.55 6.91
N SER A 54 19.38 -1.70 7.47
CA SER A 54 19.06 -3.01 6.90
C SER A 54 17.55 -3.18 6.67
N GLY A 55 17.18 -3.55 5.46
CA GLY A 55 15.78 -3.71 5.06
C GLY A 55 15.14 -2.47 4.43
N TRP A 56 15.88 -1.35 4.31
CA TRP A 56 15.43 -0.13 3.65
C TRP A 56 16.31 0.25 2.45
N THR A 57 15.70 0.89 1.47
CA THR A 57 16.34 1.37 0.24
C THR A 57 15.65 2.64 -0.25
N GLY A 58 16.15 3.20 -1.35
CA GLY A 58 15.69 4.47 -1.89
C GLY A 58 16.50 5.65 -1.41
N SER A 59 16.37 6.78 -2.09
CA SER A 59 17.18 7.98 -1.82
C SER A 59 16.87 8.63 -0.47
N ALA A 60 15.69 8.34 0.11
CA ALA A 60 15.24 8.78 1.42
C ALA A 60 15.02 7.60 2.39
N CYS A 61 15.49 6.38 2.06
CA CYS A 61 15.27 5.16 2.86
C CYS A 61 13.79 4.86 3.17
N ASP A 62 12.93 5.20 2.24
CA ASP A 62 11.47 5.13 2.31
C ASP A 62 10.91 3.79 1.81
N CYS A 63 11.72 3.01 1.10
CA CYS A 63 11.28 1.81 0.42
C CYS A 63 11.77 0.56 1.13
N ARG A 64 10.89 -0.42 1.35
CA ARG A 64 11.29 -1.72 1.90
C ARG A 64 12.14 -2.49 0.89
N ALA A 65 13.24 -3.06 1.33
CA ALA A 65 14.14 -3.85 0.47
C ALA A 65 13.70 -5.31 0.28
N THR A 66 12.79 -5.81 1.12
CA THR A 66 12.25 -7.18 1.06
C THR A 66 10.77 -7.18 0.71
N ASN A 67 10.29 -8.30 0.17
CA ASN A 67 8.90 -8.49 -0.21
C ASN A 67 8.06 -9.18 0.88
N ASP A 68 8.62 -9.37 2.08
CA ASP A 68 7.99 -10.16 3.15
C ASP A 68 6.65 -9.56 3.57
N THR A 69 6.51 -8.24 3.51
CA THR A 69 5.27 -7.52 3.85
C THR A 69 4.18 -7.67 2.79
N CYS A 70 4.51 -8.20 1.62
CA CYS A 70 3.58 -8.46 0.52
C CYS A 70 3.08 -9.92 0.49
N ILE A 71 3.52 -10.75 1.45
CA ILE A 71 3.05 -12.14 1.60
C ILE A 71 1.93 -12.15 2.66
N PRO A 72 0.75 -12.74 2.38
CA PRO A 72 -0.33 -12.83 3.36
C PRO A 72 0.12 -13.54 4.65
N PRO A 73 -0.45 -13.17 5.82
CA PRO A 73 -0.14 -13.84 7.09
C PRO A 73 -0.47 -15.34 7.11
N GLU A 74 -1.43 -15.75 6.28
CA GLU A 74 -1.84 -17.14 6.08
C GLU A 74 -0.86 -17.93 5.20
N GLY A 75 0.18 -17.26 4.69
CA GLY A 75 1.10 -17.77 3.68
C GLY A 75 0.57 -17.57 2.25
N GLY A 76 1.36 -18.03 1.27
CA GLY A 76 1.01 -17.97 -0.15
C GLY A 76 2.01 -17.21 -1.00
N GLU A 77 1.56 -16.79 -2.17
CA GLU A 77 2.37 -16.03 -3.13
C GLU A 77 2.38 -14.53 -2.77
N ILE A 78 3.44 -13.84 -3.20
CA ILE A 78 3.53 -12.38 -3.12
C ILE A 78 2.31 -11.78 -3.83
N CYS A 79 1.58 -10.90 -3.13
CA CYS A 79 0.38 -10.25 -3.65
C CYS A 79 -0.66 -11.24 -4.19
N SER A 80 -0.76 -12.43 -3.57
CA SER A 80 -1.66 -13.52 -3.99
C SER A 80 -1.52 -13.91 -5.47
N GLY A 81 -0.34 -13.67 -6.06
CA GLY A 81 -0.04 -13.94 -7.47
C GLY A 81 -0.75 -13.01 -8.46
N ARG A 82 -1.26 -11.85 -8.00
CA ARG A 82 -2.15 -10.95 -8.75
C ARG A 82 -1.67 -9.50 -8.69
N GLY A 83 -0.36 -9.31 -8.64
CA GLY A 83 0.27 -8.01 -8.50
C GLY A 83 1.77 -8.10 -8.28
N VAL A 84 2.37 -6.93 -8.18
CA VAL A 84 3.81 -6.75 -7.92
C VAL A 84 3.99 -6.09 -6.55
N CYS A 85 5.01 -6.52 -5.81
CA CYS A 85 5.38 -5.89 -4.54
C CYS A 85 6.31 -4.70 -4.80
N GLU A 86 5.84 -3.49 -4.53
CA GLU A 86 6.60 -2.26 -4.65
C GLU A 86 6.76 -1.62 -3.27
N CYS A 87 8.01 -1.46 -2.83
CA CYS A 87 8.34 -0.86 -1.53
C CYS A 87 7.62 -1.49 -0.32
N GLY A 88 7.32 -2.78 -0.39
CA GLY A 88 6.64 -3.52 0.67
C GLY A 88 5.11 -3.42 0.63
N MET A 89 4.54 -2.86 -0.42
CA MET A 89 3.09 -2.81 -0.67
C MET A 89 2.76 -3.49 -2.00
N CYS A 90 1.61 -4.17 -2.04
CA CYS A 90 1.14 -4.80 -3.28
C CYS A 90 0.45 -3.78 -4.20
N VAL A 91 0.95 -3.70 -5.42
CA VAL A 91 0.30 -3.04 -6.57
C VAL A 91 -0.39 -4.13 -7.38
N CYS A 92 -1.73 -4.14 -7.34
CA CYS A 92 -2.52 -5.19 -7.99
C CYS A 92 -2.60 -5.01 -9.50
N ASP A 93 -2.63 -6.12 -10.23
CA ASP A 93 -2.70 -6.12 -11.68
C ASP A 93 -4.01 -5.48 -12.18
N GLN A 94 -3.90 -4.78 -13.31
CA GLN A 94 -4.99 -4.13 -14.04
C GLN A 94 -5.07 -4.71 -15.46
N ASP A 95 -6.24 -4.64 -16.11
CA ASP A 95 -6.36 -4.97 -17.53
C ASP A 95 -5.85 -3.85 -18.45
N ASP A 96 -5.91 -4.08 -19.77
CA ASP A 96 -5.49 -3.14 -20.81
C ASP A 96 -6.28 -1.81 -20.79
N GLU A 97 -7.43 -1.78 -20.11
CA GLU A 97 -8.29 -0.61 -19.94
C GLU A 97 -8.02 0.11 -18.60
N GLY A 98 -7.07 -0.39 -17.80
CA GLY A 98 -6.71 0.16 -16.48
C GLY A 98 -7.62 -0.29 -15.34
N LYS A 99 -8.50 -1.27 -15.56
CA LYS A 99 -9.46 -1.73 -14.56
C LYS A 99 -8.88 -2.86 -13.71
N GLY A 100 -8.85 -2.63 -12.39
CA GLY A 100 -8.42 -3.62 -11.41
C GLY A 100 -9.55 -4.57 -10.99
N TYR A 101 -9.36 -5.87 -11.18
CA TYR A 101 -10.28 -6.92 -10.68
C TYR A 101 -10.00 -7.30 -9.23
N TYR A 102 -8.75 -7.07 -8.80
CA TYR A 102 -8.23 -7.45 -7.49
C TYR A 102 -7.87 -6.23 -6.66
N SER A 103 -8.13 -6.32 -5.37
CA SER A 103 -7.96 -5.24 -4.41
C SER A 103 -7.58 -5.79 -3.03
N GLY A 104 -7.31 -4.87 -2.10
CA GLY A 104 -6.82 -5.19 -0.75
C GLY A 104 -5.30 -5.24 -0.69
N SER A 105 -4.76 -5.23 0.53
CA SER A 105 -3.31 -5.13 0.79
C SER A 105 -2.45 -6.24 0.17
N PHE A 106 -3.08 -7.35 -0.22
CA PHE A 106 -2.42 -8.50 -0.84
C PHE A 106 -3.08 -8.93 -2.16
N CYS A 107 -3.91 -8.07 -2.78
CA CYS A 107 -4.64 -8.39 -4.03
C CYS A 107 -5.52 -9.64 -3.96
N ASN A 108 -6.02 -9.98 -2.77
CA ASN A 108 -6.83 -11.16 -2.52
C ASN A 108 -8.34 -10.90 -2.64
N LYS A 109 -8.78 -9.63 -2.65
CA LYS A 109 -10.19 -9.28 -2.74
C LYS A 109 -10.60 -9.10 -4.20
N CYS A 110 -11.48 -9.95 -4.68
CA CYS A 110 -12.01 -9.89 -6.03
C CYS A 110 -13.39 -9.21 -6.03
N SER A 111 -13.47 -7.98 -6.55
CA SER A 111 -14.71 -7.19 -6.58
C SER A 111 -15.69 -7.67 -7.65
N THR A 112 -15.18 -8.18 -8.77
CA THR A 112 -15.95 -8.56 -9.96
C THR A 112 -15.98 -10.08 -10.22
N CYS A 113 -15.59 -10.90 -9.24
CA CYS A 113 -15.54 -12.35 -9.44
C CYS A 113 -16.93 -12.89 -9.86
N PRO A 114 -17.07 -13.48 -11.07
CA PRO A 114 -18.35 -13.86 -11.68
C PRO A 114 -19.20 -14.82 -10.84
N ASN A 115 -18.59 -15.48 -9.86
CA ASN A 115 -19.25 -16.45 -9.01
C ASN A 115 -20.14 -15.82 -7.94
N ARG A 116 -19.94 -14.57 -7.53
CA ARG A 116 -20.81 -13.96 -6.51
C ARG A 116 -22.20 -13.64 -7.06
N CYS A 117 -22.30 -13.04 -8.25
CA CYS A 117 -23.62 -12.79 -8.87
C CYS A 117 -24.39 -14.09 -9.10
N LYS A 118 -23.71 -15.17 -9.51
CA LYS A 118 -24.34 -16.50 -9.67
C LYS A 118 -24.81 -17.08 -8.33
N GLN A 119 -24.03 -16.91 -7.26
CA GLN A 119 -24.41 -17.35 -5.91
C GLN A 119 -25.60 -16.56 -5.36
N PHE A 120 -25.65 -15.25 -5.58
CA PHE A 120 -26.74 -14.41 -5.06
C PHE A 120 -27.98 -14.37 -5.96
N LYS A 121 -27.90 -14.88 -7.20
CA LYS A 121 -29.01 -14.87 -8.17
C LYS A 121 -30.29 -15.47 -7.59
N GLU A 122 -30.21 -16.65 -7.00
CA GLU A 122 -31.38 -17.35 -6.46
C GLU A 122 -32.00 -16.60 -5.27
N CYS A 123 -31.15 -16.06 -4.40
CA CYS A 123 -31.60 -15.24 -3.28
C CYS A 123 -32.24 -13.92 -3.72
N VAL A 124 -31.70 -13.25 -4.74
CA VAL A 124 -32.31 -12.02 -5.28
C VAL A 124 -33.65 -12.33 -5.95
N GLN A 125 -33.74 -13.42 -6.73
CA GLN A 125 -34.99 -13.87 -7.35
C GLN A 125 -36.08 -14.11 -6.30
N CYS A 126 -35.75 -14.80 -5.20
CA CYS A 126 -36.73 -15.06 -4.15
C CYS A 126 -37.03 -13.83 -3.29
N LEU A 127 -36.04 -13.12 -2.76
CA LEU A 127 -36.27 -12.06 -1.78
C LEU A 127 -36.92 -10.81 -2.41
N VAL A 128 -36.47 -10.41 -3.60
CA VAL A 128 -36.92 -9.21 -4.29
C VAL A 128 -38.09 -9.51 -5.23
N TYR A 129 -37.92 -10.48 -6.13
CA TYR A 129 -38.90 -10.75 -7.18
C TYR A 129 -39.98 -11.78 -6.79
N LYS A 130 -39.85 -12.45 -5.64
CA LYS A 130 -40.74 -13.55 -5.20
C LYS A 130 -40.85 -14.67 -6.24
N THR A 131 -39.75 -14.96 -6.93
CA THR A 131 -39.63 -15.98 -7.99
C THR A 131 -38.43 -16.89 -7.73
N GLY A 132 -38.22 -17.89 -8.59
CA GLY A 132 -37.06 -18.78 -8.54
C GLY A 132 -37.38 -20.14 -7.91
N SER A 133 -36.33 -20.89 -7.62
CA SER A 133 -36.41 -22.32 -7.23
C SER A 133 -36.53 -22.55 -5.72
N LEU A 134 -36.23 -21.54 -4.89
CA LEU A 134 -36.22 -21.65 -3.43
C LEU A 134 -37.64 -21.53 -2.88
N THR A 135 -37.98 -22.41 -1.92
CA THR A 135 -39.21 -22.27 -1.14
C THR A 135 -39.13 -21.07 -0.18
N PRO A 136 -40.25 -20.55 0.34
CA PRO A 136 -40.25 -19.43 1.29
C PRO A 136 -39.39 -19.69 2.54
N GLU A 137 -39.37 -20.94 3.02
CA GLU A 137 -38.62 -21.37 4.20
C GLU A 137 -37.11 -21.43 3.91
N GLU A 138 -36.71 -22.02 2.78
CA GLU A 138 -35.31 -22.06 2.35
C GLU A 138 -34.76 -20.67 2.03
N CYS A 139 -35.60 -19.81 1.45
CA CYS A 139 -35.25 -18.44 1.14
C CYS A 139 -34.99 -17.61 2.42
N ALA A 140 -35.82 -17.78 3.45
CA ALA A 140 -35.62 -17.13 4.74
C ALA A 140 -34.39 -17.67 5.49
N ALA A 141 -34.09 -18.97 5.36
CA ALA A 141 -32.97 -19.62 6.04
C ALA A 141 -31.61 -19.38 5.36
N ASN A 142 -31.55 -19.43 4.02
CA ASN A 142 -30.30 -19.42 3.27
C ASN A 142 -29.86 -18.01 2.83
N CYS A 143 -30.78 -17.05 2.74
CA CYS A 143 -30.50 -15.71 2.22
C CYS A 143 -30.49 -14.66 3.34
N THR A 144 -29.45 -14.65 4.16
CA THR A 144 -29.35 -13.87 5.42
C THR A 144 -28.59 -12.53 5.30
N PHE A 145 -28.40 -12.03 4.08
CA PHE A 145 -27.63 -10.81 3.83
C PHE A 145 -28.54 -9.57 3.71
N GLU A 146 -27.99 -8.40 4.05
CA GLU A 146 -28.70 -7.13 3.86
C GLU A 146 -28.78 -6.77 2.37
N LEU A 147 -29.97 -6.34 1.96
CA LEU A 147 -30.32 -6.00 0.59
C LEU A 147 -30.82 -4.57 0.53
N THR A 148 -30.38 -3.83 -0.48
CA THR A 148 -30.92 -2.53 -0.83
C THR A 148 -31.37 -2.59 -2.29
N VAL A 149 -32.66 -2.31 -2.53
CA VAL A 149 -33.21 -2.26 -3.90
C VAL A 149 -33.09 -0.82 -4.38
N MET A 150 -32.44 -0.64 -5.54
CA MET A 150 -32.28 0.65 -6.19
C MET A 150 -32.78 0.53 -7.64
N ASP A 151 -33.47 1.56 -8.14
CA ASP A 151 -34.00 1.57 -9.51
C ASP A 151 -32.90 1.72 -10.57
N VAL A 152 -31.79 2.36 -10.18
CA VAL A 152 -30.61 2.56 -11.01
C VAL A 152 -29.37 2.26 -10.16
N VAL A 153 -28.50 1.39 -10.66
CA VAL A 153 -27.16 1.21 -10.11
C VAL A 153 -26.29 2.25 -10.79
N GLU A 154 -25.92 3.30 -10.06
CA GLU A 154 -24.92 4.24 -10.57
C GLU A 154 -23.59 3.51 -10.67
N ASP A 155 -23.05 3.41 -11.89
CA ASP A 155 -21.65 3.05 -12.06
C ASP A 155 -20.84 4.12 -11.33
N ARG A 156 -19.99 3.71 -10.39
CA ARG A 156 -19.04 4.64 -9.78
C ARG A 156 -18.16 5.16 -10.91
N GLU A 157 -18.38 6.41 -11.31
CA GLU A 157 -17.35 7.20 -11.97
C GLU A 157 -16.25 7.40 -10.93
N ASP A 158 -15.21 6.56 -10.99
CA ASP A 158 -14.02 6.73 -10.17
C ASP A 158 -13.33 8.05 -10.59
N PRO A 159 -13.05 8.97 -9.64
CA PRO A 159 -12.24 10.16 -9.90
C PRO A 159 -10.75 9.85 -10.07
#